data_AF-A0A977KUY5-F1
#
_entry.id   AF-A0A977KUY5-F1
#
_cell.length_a   1.000
_cell.length_b   1.000
_cell.length_c   1.000
_cell.angle_alpha   90.00
_cell.angle_beta   90.00
_cell.angle_gamma   90.00
#
_symmetry.space_group_name_H-M   'P 1'
#
loop_
_entity.id
_entity.type
_entity.pdbx_description
1 polymer ?
#
loop_
_entity_poly.entity_id
_entity_poly.type
_entity_poly.pdbx_seq_one_letter_code
_entity_poly.pdbx_strand_id
1 'polypeptide(L)'
;MPVIVSPDHESVFSLPPEFITPQDGSEKQDCEQNAAKRWISNHASLFAGQKITLLGDDLYSRQPTCQHCLDHDFNFIFVCLPTSHPTLYEWLNYLGLAE
;
A
#
# COMPACT_ATOMS: atom_id res chain seq x y z
N MET A 1 -7.41 3.80 7.18
CA MET A 1 -8.62 4.42 6.62
C MET A 1 -8.19 5.20 5.38
N PRO A 2 -8.73 4.89 4.19
CA PRO A 2 -8.30 5.51 2.95
C PRO A 2 -8.88 6.91 2.82
N VAL A 3 -8.05 7.85 2.38
CA VAL A 3 -8.43 9.23 2.10
C VAL A 3 -7.85 9.64 0.75
N ILE A 4 -8.57 10.49 0.01
CA ILE A 4 -8.05 11.13 -1.20
C ILE A 4 -7.52 12.51 -0.82
N VAL A 5 -6.28 12.76 -1.20
CA VAL A 5 -5.59 14.03 -1.02
C VAL A 5 -4.99 14.51 -2.34
N SER A 6 -4.72 15.80 -2.43
CA SER A 6 -3.95 16.41 -3.52
C SER A 6 -3.07 17.52 -2.94
N PRO A 7 -1.81 17.68 -3.39
CA PRO A 7 -0.96 18.78 -2.94
C PRO A 7 -1.52 20.17 -3.29
N ASP A 8 -2.35 20.27 -4.33
CA ASP A 8 -2.93 21.54 -4.82
C ASP A 8 -4.25 21.90 -4.12
N HIS A 9 -4.74 21.04 -3.21
CA HIS A 9 -6.03 21.22 -2.54
C HIS A 9 -5.92 20.96 -1.03
N GLU A 10 -6.45 21.88 -0.23
CA GLU A 10 -6.47 21.75 1.24
C GLU A 10 -7.52 20.73 1.74
N SER A 11 -8.50 20.39 0.89
CA SER A 11 -9.58 19.47 1.24
C SER A 11 -9.14 18.01 1.17
N VAL A 12 -9.57 17.23 2.17
CA VAL A 12 -9.37 15.78 2.24
C VAL A 12 -10.71 15.08 2.11
N PHE A 13 -10.81 14.12 1.21
CA PHE A 13 -12.03 13.31 1.04
C PHE A 13 -11.84 11.94 1.69
N SER A 14 -12.65 11.66 2.71
CA SER A 14 -12.64 10.35 3.36
C SER A 14 -13.39 9.31 2.52
N LEU A 15 -12.81 8.12 2.36
CA LEU A 15 -13.45 6.99 1.71
C LEU A 15 -13.89 5.95 2.75
N PRO A 16 -14.91 5.13 2.44
CA PRO A 16 -15.29 4.01 3.30
C PRO A 16 -14.08 3.10 3.58
N PRO A 17 -13.76 2.80 4.85
CA PRO A 17 -12.65 1.93 5.18
C PRO A 17 -13.00 0.46 4.95
N GLU A 18 -11.98 -0.35 4.67
CA GLU A 18 -12.04 -1.79 4.88
C GLU A 18 -11.63 -2.08 6.33
N PHE A 19 -12.47 -2.82 7.06
CA PHE A 19 -12.18 -3.18 8.45
C PHE A 19 -11.29 -4.41 8.52
N ILE A 20 -10.41 -4.42 9.53
CA ILE A 20 -9.62 -5.59 9.90
C ILE A 20 -10.53 -6.49 10.73
N THR A 21 -10.96 -7.61 10.15
CA THR A 21 -11.86 -8.57 10.80
C THR A 21 -11.46 -9.99 10.40
N PRO A 22 -11.58 -10.98 11.31
CA PRO A 22 -11.36 -12.37 10.96
C PRO A 22 -12.25 -12.77 9.78
N GLN A 23 -11.64 -13.24 8.70
CA GLN A 23 -12.36 -13.72 7.53
C GLN A 23 -12.72 -15.19 7.74
N ASP A 24 -13.92 -15.57 7.31
CA ASP A 24 -14.36 -16.96 7.42
C ASP A 24 -13.38 -17.90 6.69
N GLY A 25 -13.10 -19.05 7.30
CA GLY A 25 -12.10 -20.01 6.81
C GLY A 25 -10.62 -19.60 6.99
N SER A 26 -10.31 -18.45 7.59
CA SER A 26 -8.93 -18.05 7.88
C SER A 26 -8.49 -18.49 9.28
N GLU A 27 -7.41 -19.26 9.37
CA GLU A 27 -6.82 -19.66 10.67
C GLU A 27 -6.05 -18.53 11.34
N LYS A 28 -5.46 -17.61 10.55
CA LYS A 28 -4.70 -16.46 11.05
C LYS A 28 -5.59 -15.25 11.23
N GLN A 29 -5.29 -14.47 12.26
CA GLN A 29 -5.89 -13.15 12.46
C GLN A 29 -5.63 -12.26 11.25
N ASP A 30 -6.60 -11.39 10.98
CA ASP A 30 -6.50 -10.44 9.90
C ASP A 30 -5.51 -9.30 10.23
N CYS A 31 -5.10 -8.55 9.21
CA CYS A 31 -4.14 -7.46 9.36
C CYS A 31 -4.37 -6.33 8.37
N GLU A 32 -3.66 -5.22 8.58
CA GLU A 32 -3.71 -4.00 7.78
C GLU A 32 -3.40 -4.27 6.29
N GLN A 33 -2.45 -5.16 6.00
CA GLN A 33 -2.07 -5.51 4.63
C GLN A 33 -3.21 -6.24 3.91
N ASN A 34 -3.86 -7.18 4.59
CA ASN A 34 -4.96 -7.95 4.02
C ASN A 34 -6.20 -7.08 3.83
N ALA A 35 -6.51 -6.21 4.81
CA ALA A 35 -7.56 -5.21 4.67
C ALA A 35 -7.28 -4.25 3.50
N ALA A 36 -6.04 -3.77 3.34
CA ALA A 36 -5.68 -2.91 2.21
C ALA A 36 -5.87 -3.62 0.86
N LYS A 37 -5.45 -4.88 0.73
CA LYS A 37 -5.66 -5.67 -0.50
C LYS A 37 -7.13 -5.86 -0.83
N ARG A 38 -7.96 -6.21 0.17
CA ARG A 38 -9.42 -6.29 0.00
C ARG A 38 -10.00 -4.95 -0.44
N TRP A 39 -9.59 -3.86 0.18
CA TRP A 39 -10.03 -2.53 -0.20
C TRP A 39 -9.71 -2.22 -1.66
N ILE A 40 -8.47 -2.45 -2.09
CA ILE A 40 -8.02 -2.25 -3.48
C ILE A 40 -8.88 -3.07 -4.44
N SER A 41 -9.04 -4.38 -4.20
CA SER A 41 -9.79 -5.26 -5.09
C SER A 41 -11.27 -4.86 -5.21
N ASN A 42 -11.87 -4.37 -4.14
CA ASN A 42 -13.28 -3.98 -4.11
C ASN A 42 -13.53 -2.58 -4.72
N HIS A 43 -12.53 -1.69 -4.74
CA HIS A 43 -12.71 -0.29 -5.09
C HIS A 43 -11.94 0.18 -6.33
N ALA A 44 -11.07 -0.67 -6.93
CA ALA A 44 -10.28 -0.33 -8.12
C ALA A 44 -11.12 0.26 -9.26
N SER A 45 -12.31 -0.31 -9.49
CA SER A 45 -13.22 0.12 -10.56
C SER A 45 -13.72 1.55 -10.42
N LEU A 46 -13.75 2.12 -9.20
CA LEU A 46 -14.11 3.52 -8.96
C LEU A 46 -13.13 4.50 -9.60
N PHE A 47 -11.89 4.04 -9.84
CA PHE A 47 -10.79 4.85 -10.35
C PHE A 47 -10.34 4.42 -11.75
N ALA A 48 -11.15 3.61 -12.45
CA ALA A 48 -10.82 3.14 -13.79
C ALA A 48 -10.48 4.31 -14.73
N GLY A 49 -9.31 4.22 -15.39
CA GLY A 49 -8.80 5.26 -16.29
C GLY A 49 -8.15 6.46 -15.59
N GLN A 50 -8.11 6.51 -14.27
CA GLN A 50 -7.44 7.55 -13.49
C GLN A 50 -6.07 7.08 -13.00
N LYS A 51 -5.14 8.02 -12.80
CA LYS A 51 -3.82 7.73 -12.24
C LYS A 51 -3.83 7.94 -10.73
N ILE A 52 -4.18 6.90 -9.99
CA ILE A 52 -4.16 6.94 -8.52
C ILE A 52 -2.83 6.40 -8.00
N THR A 53 -2.30 7.05 -6.97
CA THR A 53 -1.08 6.64 -6.24
C THR A 53 -1.43 6.41 -4.78
N LEU A 54 -1.22 5.17 -4.31
CA LEU A 54 -1.43 4.80 -2.92
C LEU A 54 -0.23 5.23 -2.08
N LEU A 55 -0.49 5.87 -0.95
CA LEU A 55 0.52 6.23 0.04
C LEU A 55 0.39 5.31 1.26
N GLY A 56 1.52 4.91 1.83
CA GLY A 56 1.55 3.96 2.93
C GLY A 56 2.90 3.96 3.64
N ASP A 57 2.92 3.48 4.88
CA ASP A 57 4.14 3.27 5.63
C ASP A 57 4.88 1.98 5.20
N ASP A 58 5.91 1.64 5.95
CA ASP A 58 6.79 0.50 5.70
C ASP A 58 6.11 -0.87 5.81
N LEU A 59 4.97 -0.94 6.49
CA LEU A 59 4.21 -2.17 6.54
C LEU A 59 3.75 -2.58 5.13
N TYR A 60 3.49 -1.64 4.23
CA TYR A 60 2.98 -1.93 2.89
C TYR A 60 4.06 -2.23 1.85
N SER A 61 5.33 -1.94 2.15
CA SER A 61 6.48 -2.05 1.22
C SER A 61 6.94 -3.48 0.93
N ARG A 62 6.03 -4.44 0.80
CA ARG A 62 6.35 -5.85 0.53
C ARG A 62 5.86 -6.23 -0.87
N GLN A 63 6.65 -7.04 -1.57
CA GLN A 63 6.36 -7.48 -2.93
C GLN A 63 4.90 -7.93 -3.15
N PRO A 64 4.27 -8.76 -2.28
CA PRO A 64 2.88 -9.16 -2.49
C PRO A 64 1.88 -8.00 -2.42
N THR A 65 2.15 -6.94 -1.66
CA THR A 65 1.28 -5.77 -1.59
C THR A 65 1.53 -4.84 -2.77
N CYS A 66 2.79 -4.58 -3.11
CA CYS A 66 3.16 -3.77 -4.28
C CYS A 66 2.62 -4.38 -5.57
N GLN A 67 2.77 -5.69 -5.76
CA GLN A 67 2.24 -6.39 -6.93
C GLN A 67 0.71 -6.28 -7.01
N HIS A 68 0.02 -6.45 -5.88
CA HIS A 68 -1.43 -6.30 -5.81
C HIS A 68 -1.91 -4.90 -6.21
N CYS A 69 -1.14 -3.86 -5.90
CA CYS A 69 -1.46 -2.50 -6.38
C CYS A 69 -1.37 -2.43 -7.91
N LEU A 70 -0.28 -2.94 -8.50
CA LEU A 70 -0.04 -2.92 -9.93
C LEU A 70 -1.06 -3.76 -10.72
N ASP A 71 -1.42 -4.93 -10.19
CA ASP A 71 -2.42 -5.82 -10.80
C ASP A 71 -3.81 -5.17 -10.89
N HIS A 72 -4.05 -4.12 -10.10
CA HIS A 72 -5.27 -3.31 -10.07
C HIS A 72 -5.07 -1.88 -10.62
N ASP A 73 -4.04 -1.67 -11.45
CA ASP A 73 -3.72 -0.39 -12.11
C ASP A 73 -3.44 0.80 -11.16
N PHE A 74 -3.08 0.52 -9.91
CA PHE A 74 -2.65 1.54 -8.95
C PHE A 74 -1.14 1.72 -8.94
N ASN A 75 -0.70 2.97 -8.85
CA ASN A 75 0.68 3.30 -8.48
C ASN A 75 0.82 3.29 -6.94
N PHE A 76 2.04 3.29 -6.43
CA PHE A 76 2.29 3.38 -4.99
C PHE A 76 3.57 4.15 -4.67
N ILE A 77 3.56 4.81 -3.52
CA ILE A 77 4.74 5.33 -2.82
C ILE A 77 4.62 4.87 -1.38
N PHE A 78 5.39 3.84 -1.03
CA PHE A 78 5.43 3.28 0.31
C PHE A 78 6.79 3.56 0.94
N VAL A 79 6.80 3.89 2.23
CA VAL A 79 8.04 4.09 2.99
C VAL A 79 8.81 2.77 3.00
N CYS A 80 10.10 2.76 2.72
CA CYS A 80 10.92 1.55 2.80
C CYS A 80 12.00 1.79 3.85
N LEU A 81 11.89 1.17 5.02
CA LEU A 81 12.84 1.39 6.12
C LEU A 81 14.02 0.41 6.05
N PRO A 82 15.25 0.85 6.36
CA PRO A 82 16.42 -0.02 6.40
C PRO A 82 16.26 -1.26 7.29
N THR A 83 15.59 -1.10 8.43
CA THR A 83 15.37 -2.16 9.41
C THR A 83 14.44 -3.27 8.90
N SER A 84 13.55 -2.95 7.97
CA SER A 84 12.58 -3.89 7.40
C SER A 84 13.06 -4.52 6.10
N HIS A 85 14.03 -3.88 5.44
CA HIS A 85 14.56 -4.27 4.14
C HIS A 85 16.08 -4.44 4.15
N PRO A 86 16.65 -5.22 5.09
CA PRO A 86 18.09 -5.26 5.31
C PRO A 86 18.88 -5.62 4.05
N THR A 87 18.46 -6.65 3.32
CA THR A 87 19.12 -7.08 2.08
C THR A 87 19.10 -5.99 1.00
N LEU A 88 18.01 -5.25 0.84
CA LEU A 88 17.95 -4.15 -0.14
C LEU A 88 19.00 -3.10 0.20
N TYR A 89 19.08 -2.70 1.46
CA TYR A 89 20.04 -1.69 1.91
C TYR A 89 21.48 -2.19 1.90
N GLU A 90 21.74 -3.47 2.14
CA GLU A 90 23.06 -4.08 1.91
C GLU A 90 23.51 -3.90 0.46
N TRP A 91 22.62 -4.13 -0.50
CA TRP A 91 22.90 -3.91 -1.91
C TRP A 91 23.10 -2.43 -2.25
N LEU A 92 22.28 -1.53 -1.72
CA LEU A 92 22.45 -0.08 -1.92
C LEU A 92 23.81 0.39 -1.37
N ASN A 93 24.20 -0.09 -0.19
CA ASN A 93 25.52 0.18 0.39
C ASN A 93 26.65 -0.35 -0.49
N TYR A 94 26.54 -1.60 -0.96
CA TYR A 94 27.53 -2.20 -1.87
C TYR A 94 27.69 -1.39 -3.16
N LEU A 95 26.61 -0.84 -3.69
CA LEU A 95 26.60 -0.01 -4.89
C LEU A 95 26.99 1.46 -4.63
N GLY A 96 27.19 1.87 -3.37
CA GLY A 96 27.47 3.27 -3.01
C GLY A 96 26.27 4.21 -3.18
N LEU A 97 25.05 3.68 -3.08
CA LEU A 97 23.78 4.39 -3.25
C LEU A 97 22.98 4.56 -1.94
N ALA A 98 23.48 4.04 -0.83
CA ALA A 98 22.89 4.31 0.49
C ALA A 98 23.43 5.65 1.02
N GLU A 99 22.52 6.54 1.41
CA GLU A 99 22.82 7.84 2.05
C GLU A 99 23.22 7.69 3.52
#